data_AF-A0A9J7L3L7-F1
#
_entry.id   AF-A0A9J7L3L7-F1
#
_cell.length_a   1.000
_cell.length_b   1.000
_cell.length_c   1.000
_cell.angle_alpha   90.00
_cell.angle_beta   90.00
_cell.angle_gamma   90.00
#
_symmetry.space_group_name_H-M   'P 1'
#
loop_
_entity.id
_entity.type
_entity.pdbx_description
1 polymer ?
#
loop_
_entity_poly.entity_id
_entity_poly.type
_entity_poly.pdbx_seq_one_letter_code
_entity_poly.pdbx_strand_id
1 'polypeptide(L)'
;MAASMSDDDIIRKRLLIDGDGIGDDKRISTLMKTFMKWCNAPGSDEESSATYQRMLAQLAQCEHAMEKTQLIHGMNTHEINNYEQLYTDIEQSIEDAHTKIGDCKQELQHAKRVRKNRQEYDALAKVIQQHPDRQQTMRRLEELQKELKTLKDSREGLEAKMEMRQKQFHVLVTSIHELQAMLEDEKDEDEEEQMETGSST
;
A
#
# COMPACT_ATOMS: atom_id res chain seq x y z
N MET A 1 -30.77 -26.65 44.66
CA MET A 1 -29.59 -26.33 43.84
C MET A 1 -28.43 -26.09 44.79
N ALA A 2 -27.56 -27.08 44.95
CA ALA A 2 -26.33 -26.93 45.72
C ALA A 2 -25.34 -26.18 44.82
N ALA A 3 -24.94 -24.97 45.22
CA ALA A 3 -23.83 -24.29 44.60
C ALA A 3 -22.60 -25.18 44.79
N SER A 4 -22.09 -25.77 43.70
CA SER A 4 -20.76 -26.35 43.67
C SER A 4 -19.82 -25.28 44.17
N MET A 5 -19.14 -25.52 45.29
CA MET A 5 -18.03 -24.69 45.72
C MET A 5 -17.13 -24.49 44.50
N SER A 6 -16.91 -23.25 44.09
CA SER A 6 -16.07 -22.93 42.93
C SER A 6 -14.72 -23.61 43.14
N ASP A 7 -14.06 -24.12 42.10
CA ASP A 7 -12.74 -24.73 42.24
C ASP A 7 -11.76 -23.79 42.98
N ASP A 8 -11.93 -22.48 42.84
CA ASP A 8 -11.23 -21.46 43.63
C ASP A 8 -11.47 -21.55 45.13
N ASP A 9 -12.68 -21.86 45.58
CA ASP A 9 -13.01 -22.04 46.99
C ASP A 9 -12.39 -23.33 47.54
N ILE A 10 -12.30 -24.38 46.70
CA ILE A 10 -11.66 -25.64 47.04
C ILE A 10 -10.14 -25.44 47.15
N ILE A 11 -9.53 -24.73 46.19
CA ILE A 11 -8.10 -24.39 46.18
C ILE A 11 -7.77 -23.49 47.38
N ARG A 12 -8.56 -22.45 47.64
CA ARG A 12 -8.38 -21.55 48.79
C ARG A 12 -8.49 -22.31 50.10
N LYS A 13 -9.50 -23.19 50.24
CA LYS A 13 -9.68 -24.01 51.44
C LYS A 13 -8.56 -25.04 51.60
N ARG A 14 -8.05 -25.62 50.51
CA ARG A 14 -6.88 -26.52 50.51
C ARG A 14 -5.61 -25.79 50.95
N LEU A 15 -5.35 -24.59 50.40
CA LEU A 15 -4.23 -23.73 50.81
C LEU A 15 -4.34 -23.29 52.27
N LEU A 16 -5.53 -23.04 52.80
CA LEU A 16 -5.74 -22.69 54.21
C LEU A 16 -5.60 -23.89 55.16
N ILE A 17 -5.86 -25.11 54.68
CA ILE A 17 -5.73 -26.34 55.47
C ILE A 17 -4.28 -26.87 55.46
N ASP A 18 -3.62 -26.85 54.30
CA ASP A 18 -2.23 -27.28 54.11
C ASP A 18 -1.20 -26.15 54.35
N GLY A 19 -1.64 -24.89 54.41
CA GLY A 19 -0.79 -23.74 54.68
C GLY A 19 -0.62 -23.50 56.18
N ASP A 20 0.36 -24.18 56.78
CA ASP A 20 1.03 -24.02 58.10
C ASP A 20 0.21 -23.67 59.38
N GLY A 21 -0.93 -22.98 59.31
CA GLY A 21 -1.68 -22.44 60.45
C GLY A 21 -2.46 -23.45 61.29
N ILE A 22 -2.96 -24.56 60.73
CA ILE A 22 -3.61 -25.63 61.53
C ILE A 22 -2.58 -26.43 62.33
N GLY A 23 -1.34 -26.52 61.83
CA GLY A 23 -0.22 -27.16 62.52
C GLY A 23 0.33 -26.29 63.65
N ASP A 24 0.51 -25.00 63.38
CA ASP A 24 1.09 -24.05 64.33
C ASP A 24 0.22 -23.79 65.55
N ASP A 25 -1.10 -23.59 65.38
CA ASP A 25 -2.01 -23.43 66.52
C ASP A 25 -1.99 -24.66 67.44
N LYS A 26 -1.93 -25.86 66.86
CA LYS A 26 -1.78 -27.12 67.62
C LYS A 26 -0.43 -27.22 68.32
N ARG A 27 0.66 -26.80 67.67
CA ARG A 27 2.02 -26.76 68.25
C ARG A 27 2.06 -25.84 69.47
N ILE A 28 1.56 -24.60 69.32
CA ILE A 28 1.49 -23.59 70.39
C ILE A 28 0.58 -24.05 71.53
N SER A 29 -0.61 -24.59 71.21
CA SER A 29 -1.54 -25.14 72.21
C SER A 29 -0.91 -26.31 73.01
N THR A 30 -0.10 -27.14 72.34
CA THR A 30 0.60 -28.26 72.99
C THR A 30 1.74 -27.79 73.87
N LEU A 31 2.53 -26.80 73.42
CA LEU A 31 3.57 -26.17 74.23
C LEU A 31 2.96 -25.55 75.50
N MET A 32 1.86 -24.80 75.37
CA MET A 32 1.14 -24.19 76.49
C MET A 32 0.64 -25.23 77.51
N LYS A 33 0.04 -26.33 77.04
CA LYS A 33 -0.39 -27.44 77.92
C LYS A 33 0.79 -28.10 78.63
N THR A 34 1.93 -28.26 77.94
CA THR A 34 3.14 -28.86 78.50
C THR A 34 3.75 -27.94 79.57
N PHE A 35 3.79 -26.64 79.31
CA PHE A 35 4.22 -25.62 80.27
C PHE A 35 3.35 -25.61 81.52
N MET A 36 2.02 -25.56 81.38
CA MET A 36 1.11 -25.60 82.52
C MET A 36 1.27 -26.88 83.35
N LYS A 37 1.51 -28.04 82.72
CA LYS A 37 1.78 -29.29 83.44
C LYS A 37 3.11 -29.25 84.17
N TRP A 38 4.15 -28.72 83.53
CA TRP A 38 5.48 -28.58 84.12
C TRP A 38 5.47 -27.70 85.38
N CYS A 39 4.74 -26.58 85.37
CA CYS A 39 4.62 -25.69 86.54
C CYS A 39 3.89 -26.32 87.74
N ASN A 40 3.02 -27.31 87.51
CA ASN A 40 2.15 -27.89 88.54
C ASN A 40 2.52 -29.33 88.94
N ALA A 41 3.57 -29.92 88.36
CA ALA A 41 3.96 -31.29 88.61
C ALA A 41 5.01 -31.37 89.74
N PRO A 42 4.80 -32.19 90.79
CA PRO A 42 5.87 -32.59 91.71
C PRO A 42 6.74 -33.66 91.04
N GLY A 43 7.62 -33.25 90.13
CA GLY A 43 8.53 -34.13 89.40
C GLY A 43 9.93 -34.20 90.04
N SER A 44 10.67 -35.27 89.73
CA SER A 44 12.12 -35.31 89.99
C SER A 44 12.84 -34.22 89.17
N ASP A 45 13.96 -33.70 89.67
CA ASP A 45 14.75 -32.64 89.01
C ASP A 45 15.17 -33.05 87.58
N GLU A 46 15.42 -34.35 87.39
CA GLU A 46 15.79 -34.94 86.10
C GLU A 46 14.64 -34.96 85.09
N GLU A 47 13.41 -35.26 85.54
CA GLU A 47 12.20 -35.23 84.70
C GLU A 47 11.84 -33.79 84.31
N SER A 48 11.96 -32.87 85.27
CA SER A 48 11.75 -31.43 85.06
C SER A 48 12.70 -30.88 83.99
N SER A 49 13.99 -31.22 84.07
CA SER A 49 15.00 -30.83 83.08
C SER A 49 14.68 -31.39 81.68
N ALA A 50 14.30 -32.66 81.58
CA ALA A 50 13.93 -33.28 80.30
C ALA A 50 12.69 -32.62 79.65
N THR A 51 11.68 -32.27 80.45
CA THR A 51 10.50 -31.54 79.96
C THR A 51 10.83 -30.11 79.53
N TYR A 52 11.73 -29.43 80.23
CA TYR A 52 12.20 -28.09 79.86
C TYR A 52 12.92 -28.09 78.51
N GLN A 53 13.85 -29.03 78.29
CA GLN A 53 14.53 -29.19 76.99
C GLN A 53 13.54 -29.46 75.85
N ARG A 54 12.50 -30.27 76.10
CA ARG A 54 11.43 -30.52 75.13
C ARG A 54 10.64 -29.25 74.79
N MET A 55 10.34 -28.42 75.78
CA MET A 55 9.65 -27.14 75.55
C MET A 55 10.52 -26.17 74.74
N LEU A 56 11.83 -26.09 75.00
CA LEU A 56 12.75 -25.28 74.19
C LEU A 56 12.79 -25.74 72.73
N ALA A 57 12.84 -27.06 72.49
CA ALA A 57 12.80 -27.60 71.13
C ALA A 57 11.47 -27.28 70.41
N GLN A 58 10.34 -27.34 71.12
CA GLN A 58 9.04 -26.95 70.57
C GLN A 58 8.95 -25.46 70.27
N LEU A 59 9.54 -24.60 71.12
CA LEU A 59 9.59 -23.16 70.89
C LEU A 59 10.41 -22.83 69.63
N ALA A 60 11.61 -23.42 69.48
CA ALA A 60 12.45 -23.23 68.31
C ALA A 60 11.75 -23.66 67.00
N GLN A 61 10.94 -24.73 67.04
CA GLN A 61 10.12 -25.14 65.89
C GLN A 61 9.03 -24.13 65.54
N CYS A 62 8.40 -23.49 66.53
CA CYS A 62 7.41 -22.45 66.31
C CYS A 62 8.05 -21.18 65.73
N GLU A 63 9.22 -20.79 66.23
CA GLU A 63 9.99 -19.65 65.71
C GLU A 63 10.37 -19.87 64.24
N HIS A 64 10.87 -21.06 63.91
CA HIS A 64 11.23 -21.40 62.52
C HIS A 64 10.02 -21.39 61.58
N ALA A 65 8.87 -21.93 62.02
CA ALA A 65 7.64 -21.93 61.22
C ALA A 65 7.14 -20.50 60.96
N MET A 66 7.24 -19.62 61.96
CA MET A 66 6.89 -18.21 61.82
C MET A 66 7.79 -17.48 60.81
N GLU A 67 9.11 -17.65 60.93
CA GLU A 67 10.08 -17.04 60.00
C GLU A 67 9.86 -17.53 58.56
N LYS A 68 9.66 -18.84 58.38
CA LYS A 68 9.32 -19.44 57.08
C LYS A 68 8.06 -18.82 56.48
N THR A 69 7.00 -18.65 57.28
CA THR A 69 5.74 -18.05 56.82
C THR A 69 5.94 -16.60 56.38
N GLN A 70 6.74 -15.82 57.11
CA GLN A 70 7.07 -14.45 56.74
C GLN A 70 7.85 -14.38 55.42
N LEU A 71 8.80 -15.28 55.20
CA LEU A 71 9.56 -15.35 53.96
C LEU A 71 8.67 -15.73 52.76
N ILE A 72 7.80 -16.73 52.93
CA ILE A 72 6.83 -17.13 51.90
C ILE A 72 5.88 -15.97 51.57
N HIS A 73 5.40 -15.24 52.58
CA HIS A 73 4.58 -14.06 52.35
C HIS A 73 5.31 -12.98 51.54
N GLY A 74 6.59 -12.72 51.85
CA GLY A 74 7.42 -11.79 51.08
C GLY A 74 7.63 -12.23 49.64
N MET A 75 7.91 -13.52 49.43
CA MET A 75 8.04 -14.13 48.11
C MET A 75 6.74 -14.00 47.30
N ASN A 76 5.59 -14.38 47.88
CA ASN A 76 4.29 -14.29 47.21
C ASN A 76 3.93 -12.85 46.85
N THR A 77 4.23 -11.89 47.74
CA THR A 77 4.01 -10.46 47.45
C THR A 77 4.85 -10.01 46.25
N HIS A 78 6.10 -10.46 46.17
CA HIS A 78 6.96 -10.16 45.03
C HIS A 78 6.44 -10.81 43.73
N GLU A 79 6.00 -12.07 43.80
CA GLU A 79 5.41 -12.77 42.65
C GLU A 79 4.15 -12.08 42.13
N ILE A 80 3.25 -11.62 43.02
CA ILE A 80 2.05 -10.86 42.63
C ILE A 80 2.44 -9.60 41.86
N ASN A 81 3.38 -8.80 42.38
CA ASN A 81 3.84 -7.58 41.69
C ASN A 81 4.46 -7.89 40.32
N ASN A 82 5.21 -9.00 40.21
CA ASN A 82 5.79 -9.43 38.94
C ASN A 82 4.70 -9.84 37.93
N TYR A 83 3.64 -10.54 38.39
CA TYR A 83 2.52 -10.87 37.52
C TYR A 83 1.75 -9.63 37.07
N GLU A 84 1.54 -8.64 37.94
CA GLU A 84 0.90 -7.37 37.57
C GLU A 84 1.70 -6.60 36.50
N GLN A 85 3.04 -6.57 36.63
CA GLN A 85 3.91 -6.01 35.60
C GLN A 85 3.79 -6.78 34.28
N LEU A 86 3.87 -8.11 34.34
CA LEU A 86 3.73 -8.95 33.15
C LEU A 86 2.38 -8.75 32.45
N TYR A 87 1.29 -8.59 33.19
CA TYR A 87 -0.01 -8.27 32.61
C TYR A 87 0.02 -6.95 31.85
N THR A 88 0.61 -5.91 32.46
CA THR A 88 0.73 -4.58 31.84
C THR A 88 1.58 -4.65 30.56
N ASP A 89 2.70 -5.37 30.58
CA ASP A 89 3.59 -5.54 29.43
C ASP A 89 2.89 -6.28 28.28
N ILE A 90 2.09 -7.31 28.60
CA ILE A 90 1.30 -8.05 27.61
C ILE A 90 0.22 -7.16 27.01
N GLU A 91 -0.51 -6.38 27.82
CA GLU A 91 -1.52 -5.44 27.33
C GLU A 91 -0.91 -4.41 26.38
N GLN A 92 0.23 -3.84 26.73
CA GLN A 92 0.95 -2.90 25.88
C GLN A 92 1.42 -3.56 24.57
N SER A 93 1.92 -4.80 24.64
CA SER A 93 2.33 -5.56 23.44
C SER A 93 1.15 -5.84 22.49
N ILE A 94 -0.04 -6.11 23.06
CA ILE A 94 -1.28 -6.30 22.29
C ILE A 94 -1.69 -4.99 21.61
N GLU A 95 -1.64 -3.86 22.31
CA GLU A 95 -1.96 -2.54 21.74
C GLU A 95 -0.99 -2.15 20.60
N ASP A 96 0.30 -2.39 20.79
CA ASP A 96 1.33 -2.20 19.77
C ASP A 96 1.08 -3.07 18.54
N ALA A 97 0.69 -4.34 18.74
CA ALA A 97 0.35 -5.25 17.66
C ALA A 97 -0.89 -4.77 16.88
N HIS A 98 -1.92 -4.28 17.58
CA HIS A 98 -3.10 -3.69 16.95
C HIS A 98 -2.75 -2.47 16.11
N THR A 99 -1.89 -1.59 16.62
CA THR A 99 -1.41 -0.41 15.90
C THR A 99 -0.66 -0.81 14.63
N LYS A 100 0.29 -1.75 14.72
CA LYS A 100 1.03 -2.28 13.57
C LYS A 100 0.12 -2.92 12.51
N ILE A 101 -0.92 -3.63 12.93
CA ILE A 101 -1.93 -4.18 12.03
C ILE A 101 -2.69 -3.05 11.31
N GLY A 102 -3.01 -1.97 12.02
CA GLY A 102 -3.61 -0.77 11.45
C GLY A 102 -2.75 -0.17 10.34
N ASP A 103 -1.47 0.05 10.62
CA ASP A 103 -0.51 0.63 9.69
C ASP A 103 -0.31 -0.27 8.46
N CYS A 104 -0.12 -1.57 8.67
CA CYS A 104 0.05 -2.55 7.59
C CYS A 104 -1.18 -2.60 6.67
N LYS A 105 -2.40 -2.46 7.22
CA LYS A 105 -3.62 -2.35 6.40
C LYS A 105 -3.63 -1.10 5.52
N GLN A 106 -3.19 0.04 6.04
CA GLN A 106 -3.11 1.28 5.27
C GLN A 106 -2.06 1.18 4.16
N GLU A 107 -0.88 0.65 4.48
CA GLU A 107 0.19 0.43 3.52
C GLU A 107 -0.25 -0.54 2.40
N LEU A 108 -0.94 -1.63 2.75
CA LEU A 108 -1.51 -2.56 1.79
C LEU A 108 -2.51 -1.88 0.85
N GLN A 109 -3.38 -1.00 1.37
CA GLN A 109 -4.31 -0.24 0.52
C GLN A 109 -3.55 0.70 -0.43
N HIS A 110 -2.52 1.37 0.06
CA HIS A 110 -1.68 2.22 -0.77
C HIS A 110 -0.98 1.42 -1.88
N ALA A 111 -0.34 0.30 -1.54
CA ALA A 111 0.33 -0.58 -2.48
C ALA A 111 -0.64 -1.13 -3.55
N LYS A 112 -1.88 -1.45 -3.18
CA LYS A 112 -2.93 -1.85 -4.14
C LYS A 112 -3.27 -0.74 -5.13
N ARG A 113 -3.37 0.52 -4.68
CA ARG A 113 -3.61 1.67 -5.57
C ARG A 113 -2.44 1.87 -6.54
N VAL A 114 -1.20 1.83 -6.05
CA VAL A 114 -0.01 1.94 -6.88
C VAL A 114 0.03 0.84 -7.94
N ARG A 115 -0.28 -0.41 -7.56
CA ARG A 115 -0.36 -1.53 -8.50
C ARG A 115 -1.43 -1.31 -9.57
N LYS A 116 -2.62 -0.84 -9.19
CA LYS A 116 -3.70 -0.54 -10.13
C LYS A 116 -3.28 0.55 -11.13
N ASN A 117 -2.72 1.65 -10.64
CA ASN A 117 -2.24 2.74 -11.49
C ASN A 117 -1.16 2.25 -12.47
N ARG A 118 -0.22 1.40 -11.99
CA ARG A 118 0.80 0.80 -12.85
C ARG A 118 0.21 -0.07 -13.95
N GLN A 119 -0.82 -0.88 -13.64
CA GLN A 119 -1.51 -1.68 -14.65
C GLN A 119 -2.23 -0.81 -15.69
N GLU A 120 -2.84 0.30 -15.27
CA GLU A 120 -3.46 1.26 -16.19
C GLU A 120 -2.43 1.92 -17.11
N TYR A 121 -1.26 2.31 -16.57
CA TYR A 121 -0.16 2.85 -17.37
C TYR A 121 0.39 1.82 -18.36
N ASP A 122 0.61 0.57 -17.93
CA ASP A 122 1.09 -0.50 -18.80
C ASP A 122 0.08 -0.81 -19.92
N ALA A 123 -1.23 -0.80 -19.60
CA ALA A 123 -2.28 -0.98 -20.60
C ALA A 123 -2.28 0.15 -21.63
N LEU A 124 -2.20 1.41 -21.19
CA LEU A 124 -2.13 2.56 -22.09
C LEU A 124 -0.86 2.56 -22.93
N ALA A 125 0.30 2.21 -22.33
CA ALA A 125 1.56 2.09 -23.03
C ALA A 125 1.51 1.03 -24.15
N LYS A 126 0.85 -0.11 -23.91
CA LYS A 126 0.62 -1.12 -24.94
C LYS A 126 -0.23 -0.60 -26.10
N VAL A 127 -1.26 0.19 -25.83
CA VAL A 127 -2.07 0.82 -26.88
C VAL A 127 -1.23 1.84 -27.67
N ILE A 128 -0.46 2.68 -26.98
CA ILE A 128 0.43 3.66 -27.62
C ILE A 128 1.46 2.97 -28.52
N GLN A 129 2.02 1.83 -28.11
CA GLN A 129 2.98 1.06 -28.91
C GLN A 129 2.39 0.47 -30.21
N GLN A 130 1.07 0.38 -30.35
CA GLN A 130 0.43 -0.04 -31.61
C GLN A 130 0.51 1.06 -32.67
N HIS A 131 0.74 2.31 -32.27
CA HIS A 131 0.89 3.44 -33.18
C HIS A 131 2.36 3.63 -33.58
N PRO A 132 2.63 4.14 -34.81
CA PRO A 132 3.99 4.38 -35.26
C PRO A 132 4.68 5.45 -34.42
N ASP A 133 6.00 5.39 -34.38
CA ASP A 133 6.79 6.35 -33.64
C ASP A 133 6.53 7.78 -34.12
N ARG A 134 6.44 8.70 -33.16
CA ARG A 134 6.11 10.10 -33.43
C ARG A 134 7.16 10.77 -34.31
N GLN A 135 8.46 10.50 -34.09
CA GLN A 135 9.51 11.13 -34.88
C GLN A 135 9.49 10.63 -36.32
N GLN A 136 9.27 9.33 -36.53
CA GLN A 136 9.12 8.76 -37.86
C GLN A 136 7.92 9.36 -38.60
N THR A 137 6.77 9.46 -37.93
CA THR A 137 5.56 10.05 -38.50
C THR A 137 5.77 11.52 -38.87
N MET A 138 6.44 12.30 -38.02
CA MET A 138 6.77 13.71 -38.31
C MET A 138 7.68 13.85 -39.53
N ARG A 139 8.74 13.03 -39.64
CA ARG A 139 9.64 13.05 -40.81
C ARG A 139 8.87 12.75 -42.10
N ARG A 140 7.99 11.74 -42.07
CA ARG A 140 7.18 11.39 -43.24
C ARG A 140 6.24 12.53 -43.64
N LEU A 141 5.70 13.25 -42.66
CA LEU A 141 4.84 14.41 -42.86
C LEU A 141 5.61 15.55 -43.53
N GLU A 142 6.83 15.83 -43.08
CA GLU A 142 7.71 16.84 -43.67
C GLU A 142 8.09 16.49 -45.13
N GLU A 143 8.42 15.23 -45.41
CA GLU A 143 8.69 14.73 -46.76
C GLU A 143 7.48 14.94 -47.68
N LEU A 144 6.30 14.49 -47.24
CA LEU A 144 5.06 14.64 -47.99
C LEU A 144 4.71 16.11 -48.24
N GLN A 145 4.91 16.99 -47.25
CA GLN A 145 4.72 18.44 -47.43
C GLN A 145 5.65 19.02 -48.50
N LYS A 146 6.90 18.56 -48.55
CA LYS A 146 7.86 18.99 -49.57
C LYS A 146 7.44 18.51 -50.96
N GLU A 147 7.05 17.24 -51.08
CA GLU A 147 6.55 16.68 -52.34
C GLU A 147 5.31 17.42 -52.83
N LEU A 148 4.34 17.68 -51.94
CA LEU A 148 3.11 18.40 -52.27
C LEU A 148 3.41 19.82 -52.75
N LYS A 149 4.36 20.51 -52.11
CA LYS A 149 4.83 21.82 -52.58
C LYS A 149 5.43 21.72 -54.00
N THR A 150 6.33 20.77 -54.25
CA THR A 150 6.93 20.61 -55.58
C THR A 150 5.91 20.28 -56.68
N LEU A 151 4.91 19.44 -56.37
CA LEU A 151 3.83 19.11 -57.29
C LEU A 151 2.94 20.33 -57.58
N LYS A 152 2.66 21.15 -56.56
CA LYS A 152 1.91 22.39 -56.72
C LYS A 152 2.65 23.38 -57.60
N ASP A 153 3.93 23.61 -57.34
CA ASP A 153 4.79 24.49 -58.14
C ASP A 153 4.88 24.00 -59.61
N SER A 154 4.99 22.67 -59.80
CA SER A 154 5.01 22.06 -61.13
C SER A 154 3.69 22.22 -61.87
N ARG A 155 2.55 22.03 -61.19
CA ARG A 155 1.22 22.24 -61.75
C ARG A 155 1.02 23.68 -62.18
N GLU A 156 1.35 24.64 -61.30
CA GLU A 156 1.25 26.08 -61.61
C GLU A 156 2.14 26.45 -62.81
N GLY A 157 3.35 25.88 -62.90
CA GLY A 157 4.23 26.06 -64.05
C GLY A 157 3.69 25.47 -65.36
N LEU A 158 3.01 24.32 -65.31
CA LEU A 158 2.36 23.71 -66.48
C LEU A 158 1.13 24.51 -66.91
N GLU A 159 0.34 24.99 -65.97
CA GLU A 159 -0.85 25.80 -66.21
C GLU A 159 -0.47 27.13 -66.88
N ALA A 160 0.58 27.80 -66.40
CA ALA A 160 1.13 28.99 -67.04
C ALA A 160 1.63 28.72 -68.48
N LYS A 161 2.28 27.57 -68.72
CA LYS A 161 2.70 27.16 -70.08
C LYS A 161 1.49 26.91 -70.98
N MET A 162 0.46 26.26 -70.46
CA MET A 162 -0.77 25.99 -71.21
C MET A 162 -1.48 27.29 -71.59
N GLU A 163 -1.59 28.24 -70.66
CA GLU A 163 -2.17 29.55 -70.91
C GLU A 163 -1.35 30.34 -71.96
N MET A 164 -0.02 30.29 -71.89
CA MET A 164 0.85 30.89 -72.91
C MET A 164 0.63 30.27 -74.29
N ARG A 165 0.48 28.94 -74.37
CA ARG A 165 0.19 28.23 -75.64
C ARG A 165 -1.20 28.58 -76.18
N GLN A 166 -2.21 28.70 -75.32
CA GLN A 166 -3.54 29.17 -75.74
C GLN A 166 -3.49 30.58 -76.33
N LYS A 167 -2.75 31.51 -75.70
CA LYS A 167 -2.53 32.86 -76.23
C LYS A 167 -1.80 32.84 -77.58
N GLN A 168 -0.75 32.04 -77.71
CA GLN A 168 -0.03 31.86 -78.98
C GLN A 168 -0.93 31.31 -80.10
N PHE A 169 -1.77 30.32 -79.77
CA PHE A 169 -2.71 29.74 -80.73
C PHE A 169 -3.78 30.75 -81.14
N HIS A 170 -4.27 31.57 -80.21
CA HIS A 170 -5.21 32.64 -80.52
C HIS A 170 -4.61 33.66 -81.50
N VAL A 171 -3.37 34.10 -81.27
CA VAL A 171 -2.65 34.99 -82.20
C VAL A 171 -2.54 34.36 -83.59
N LEU A 172 -2.13 33.08 -83.68
CA LEU A 172 -2.02 32.38 -84.95
C LEU A 172 -3.38 32.33 -85.68
N VAL A 173 -4.45 32.01 -84.96
CA VAL A 173 -5.81 31.96 -85.52
C VAL A 173 -6.24 33.34 -86.01
N THR A 174 -6.00 34.41 -85.26
CA THR A 174 -6.30 35.78 -85.69
C THR A 174 -5.53 36.14 -86.96
N SER A 175 -4.23 35.86 -87.02
CA SER A 175 -3.42 36.11 -88.22
C SER A 175 -3.91 35.29 -89.43
N ILE A 176 -4.39 34.06 -89.24
CA ILE A 176 -5.00 33.28 -90.32
C ILE A 176 -6.28 33.97 -90.81
N HIS A 177 -7.15 34.45 -89.92
CA HIS A 177 -8.36 35.18 -90.32
C HIS A 177 -8.02 36.49 -91.03
N GLU A 178 -7.00 37.22 -90.59
CA GLU A 178 -6.51 38.43 -91.26
C GLU A 178 -5.97 38.13 -92.67
N LEU A 179 -5.17 37.07 -92.82
CA LEU A 179 -4.70 36.62 -94.14
C LEU A 179 -5.86 36.17 -95.04
N GLN A 180 -6.87 35.49 -94.48
CA GLN A 180 -8.07 35.12 -95.22
C GLN A 180 -8.87 36.34 -95.67
N ALA A 181 -9.03 37.35 -94.80
CA ALA A 181 -9.68 38.61 -95.15
C ALA A 181 -8.93 39.33 -96.28
N MET A 182 -7.59 39.43 -96.19
CA MET A 182 -6.80 40.03 -97.28
C MET A 182 -6.91 39.25 -98.60
N LEU A 183 -6.99 37.91 -98.56
CA LEU A 183 -7.19 37.10 -99.76
C LEU A 183 -8.61 37.19 -100.34
N GLU A 184 -9.61 37.50 -99.51
CA GLU A 184 -10.97 37.82 -99.96
C GLU A 184 -11.00 39.22 -100.57
N ASP A 185 -10.37 40.20 -99.94
CA ASP A 185 -10.21 41.57 -100.46
C ASP A 185 -9.45 41.58 -101.81
N GLU A 186 -8.35 40.83 -101.95
CA GLU A 186 -7.59 40.69 -103.21
C GLU A 186 -8.42 40.02 -104.33
N LYS A 187 -9.32 39.08 -103.98
CA LYS A 187 -10.23 38.48 -104.96
C LYS A 187 -11.30 39.45 -105.42
N ASP A 188 -11.84 40.24 -104.50
CA ASP A 188 -12.82 41.27 -104.83
C ASP A 188 -12.18 42.36 -105.72
N GLU A 189 -10.91 42.73 -105.46
CA GLU A 189 -10.12 43.64 -106.32
C GLU A 189 -9.82 43.03 -107.72
N ASP A 190 -9.45 41.74 -107.81
CA ASP A 190 -9.22 41.04 -109.08
C ASP A 190 -10.51 40.88 -109.91
N GLU A 191 -11.68 40.75 -109.27
CA GLU A 191 -12.99 40.73 -109.93
C GLU A 191 -13.40 42.13 -110.44
N GLU A 192 -13.02 43.20 -109.73
CA GLU A 192 -13.22 44.59 -110.17
C GLU A 192 -12.27 44.98 -111.33
N GLU A 193 -10.99 44.59 -111.32
CA GLU A 193 -10.04 44.84 -112.42
C GLU A 193 -10.37 44.06 -113.71
N GLN A 194 -10.95 42.86 -113.59
CA GLN A 194 -11.45 42.09 -114.75
C GLN A 194 -12.71 42.72 -115.37
N MET A 195 -13.51 43.46 -114.60
CA MET A 195 -14.61 44.26 -115.15
C MET A 195 -14.13 45.56 -115.82
N GLU A 196 -13.06 46.20 -115.35
CA GLU A 196 -12.49 47.40 -115.99
C GLU A 196 -11.73 47.08 -117.30
N THR A 197 -10.95 46.00 -117.33
CA THR A 197 -10.16 45.63 -118.53
C THR A 197 -11.02 45.02 -119.66
N GLY A 198 -12.20 44.46 -119.34
CA GLY A 198 -13.19 44.01 -120.32
C GLY A 198 -14.03 45.13 -120.96
N SER A 199 -13.98 46.36 -120.44
CA SER A 199 -14.78 47.49 -120.93
C SER A 199 -14.03 48.45 -121.87
N SER A 200 -12.76 48.17 -122.19
CA SER A 200 -11.96 48.97 -123.14
C SER A 200 -11.52 48.16 -124.36
N THR A 201 -12.48 47.67 -125.15
CA THR A 201 -12.35 47.36 -126.59
C THR A 201 -13.68 47.68 -127.25
#